data_AF-A0A147HWS7-F1
#
_entry.id   AF-A0A147HWS7-F1
#
_cell.length_a   1.000
_cell.length_b   1.000
_cell.length_c   1.000
_cell.angle_alpha   90.00
_cell.angle_beta   90.00
_cell.angle_gamma   90.00
#
_symmetry.space_group_name_H-M   'P 1'
#
loop_
_entity.id
_entity.type
_entity.pdbx_description
1 polymer ?
#
loop_
_entity_poly.entity_id
_entity_poly.type
_entity_poly.pdbx_seq_one_letter_code
_entity_poly.pdbx_strand_id
1 'polypeptide(L)'
;MAIDVARLSVWLVLLALLFVPLEWLFSLRERRGQWRFVDLAYYFLNSLLPGVIIAPVMATVAVLAQRVTPGAYLAWIAALPFAAKLVAGLLIAEIGSYWAHRWCHEVPFLWRFHAVHHSVEHLDWLANTRAHPLDIVFVRLCGLVPLYMLGLASTQATGADAMIPVYVTLVGTVWSFLVHANVRWRFGWLEQVAATPAFHHWHHTNGAEGRDRNYSAMFPWVDRMFGTLHLPKDQWPPVYGIDKPIRGGMAAELLHPFRDEAPEVVEARPVRSGE
;
A
#
# COMPACT_ATOMS: atom_id res chain seq x y z
N MET A 1 -14.89 10.37 -17.52
CA MET A 1 -15.63 9.18 -17.03
C MET A 1 -15.55 7.99 -17.98
N ALA A 2 -16.14 8.02 -19.19
CA ALA A 2 -16.10 6.85 -20.11
C ALA A 2 -14.67 6.45 -20.52
N ILE A 3 -13.83 7.43 -20.86
CA ILE A 3 -12.41 7.22 -21.20
C ILE A 3 -11.63 6.64 -20.00
N ASP A 4 -11.90 7.14 -18.80
CA ASP A 4 -11.23 6.67 -17.58
C ASP A 4 -11.58 5.21 -17.28
N VAL A 5 -12.86 4.85 -17.39
CA VAL A 5 -13.32 3.47 -17.21
C VAL A 5 -12.68 2.56 -18.26
N ALA A 6 -12.65 2.95 -19.54
CA ALA A 6 -12.00 2.17 -20.58
C ALA A 6 -10.50 1.96 -20.30
N ARG A 7 -9.77 3.01 -19.91
CA ARG A 7 -8.36 2.94 -19.52
C ARG A 7 -8.15 2.00 -18.33
N LEU A 8 -8.99 2.10 -17.31
CA LEU A 8 -8.91 1.24 -16.12
C LEU A 8 -9.24 -0.22 -16.45
N SER A 9 -10.16 -0.49 -17.38
CA SER A 9 -10.44 -1.84 -17.85
C SER A 9 -9.24 -2.44 -18.60
N VAL A 10 -8.57 -1.65 -19.46
CA VAL A 10 -7.33 -2.10 -20.12
C VAL A 10 -6.25 -2.40 -19.09
N TRP A 11 -6.07 -1.52 -18.10
CA TRP A 11 -5.11 -1.74 -17.02
C TRP A 11 -5.43 -3.00 -16.20
N LEU A 12 -6.70 -3.25 -15.91
CA LEU A 12 -7.15 -4.46 -15.21
C LEU A 12 -6.81 -5.72 -16.00
N VAL A 13 -7.03 -5.70 -17.32
CA VAL A 13 -6.67 -6.82 -18.21
C VAL A 13 -5.16 -7.04 -18.19
N LEU A 14 -4.34 -5.99 -18.25
CA LEU A 14 -2.87 -6.12 -18.18
C LEU A 14 -2.42 -6.71 -16.84
N LEU A 15 -2.97 -6.24 -15.72
CA LEU A 15 -2.69 -6.81 -14.40
C LEU A 15 -3.14 -8.27 -14.31
N ALA A 16 -4.32 -8.61 -14.81
CA ALA A 16 -4.82 -9.98 -14.82
C ALA A 16 -3.94 -10.89 -15.68
N LEU A 17 -3.52 -10.45 -16.87
CA LEU A 17 -2.58 -11.19 -17.74
C LEU A 17 -1.23 -11.43 -17.07
N LEU A 18 -0.82 -10.57 -16.13
CA LEU A 18 0.40 -10.75 -15.35
C LEU A 18 0.17 -11.65 -14.12
N PHE A 19 -0.79 -11.34 -13.26
CA PHE A 19 -0.92 -11.97 -11.95
C PHE A 19 -1.72 -13.27 -11.96
N VAL A 20 -2.69 -13.44 -12.87
CA VAL A 20 -3.44 -14.71 -12.96
C VAL A 20 -2.52 -15.89 -13.28
N PRO A 21 -1.66 -15.83 -14.31
CA PRO A 21 -0.74 -16.93 -14.58
C PRO A 21 0.24 -17.17 -13.43
N LEU A 22 0.71 -16.10 -12.78
CA LEU A 22 1.62 -16.20 -11.63
C LEU A 22 0.96 -16.95 -10.45
N GLU A 23 -0.25 -16.56 -10.06
CA GLU A 23 -0.99 -17.24 -9.00
C GLU A 23 -1.40 -18.67 -9.41
N TRP A 24 -1.66 -18.93 -10.68
CA TRP A 24 -1.98 -20.28 -11.16
C TRP A 24 -0.77 -21.23 -11.13
N LEU A 25 0.41 -20.74 -11.54
CA LEU A 25 1.64 -21.54 -11.61
C LEU A 25 2.34 -21.67 -10.26
N PHE A 26 2.26 -20.65 -9.41
CA PHE A 26 3.02 -20.54 -8.17
C PHE A 26 2.13 -20.36 -6.93
N SER A 27 0.88 -20.82 -6.97
CA SER A 27 -0.09 -20.68 -5.87
C SER A 27 0.49 -21.08 -4.51
N LEU A 28 0.38 -20.22 -3.50
CA LEU A 28 0.62 -20.58 -2.11
C LEU A 28 -0.54 -21.39 -1.54
N ARG A 29 -1.78 -20.94 -1.74
CA ARG A 29 -3.01 -21.63 -1.29
C ARG A 29 -3.84 -22.08 -2.50
N GLU A 30 -4.46 -23.26 -2.41
CA GLU A 30 -5.21 -23.88 -3.52
C GLU A 30 -6.50 -23.14 -3.92
N ARG A 31 -6.96 -22.16 -3.13
CA ARG A 31 -8.09 -21.30 -3.47
C ARG A 31 -7.69 -20.27 -4.53
N ARG A 32 -7.78 -20.68 -5.78
CA ARG A 32 -7.47 -19.87 -6.97
C ARG A 32 -8.72 -19.10 -7.45
N GLY A 33 -8.55 -17.83 -7.80
CA GLY A 33 -9.56 -17.07 -8.57
C GLY A 33 -10.89 -16.84 -7.85
N GLN A 34 -10.92 -16.76 -6.52
CA GLN A 34 -12.14 -16.42 -5.77
C GLN A 34 -12.41 -14.91 -5.73
N TRP A 35 -12.14 -14.21 -6.83
CA TRP A 35 -12.41 -12.79 -6.91
C TRP A 35 -13.91 -12.55 -6.83
N ARG A 36 -14.29 -11.73 -5.88
CA ARG A 36 -15.68 -11.38 -5.68
C ARG A 36 -15.96 -10.16 -6.54
N PHE A 37 -17.21 -10.01 -6.95
CA PHE A 37 -17.67 -8.78 -7.60
C PHE A 37 -17.31 -7.52 -6.77
N VAL A 38 -17.24 -7.68 -5.44
CA VAL A 38 -16.79 -6.64 -4.50
C VAL A 38 -15.36 -6.16 -4.78
N ASP A 39 -14.44 -7.05 -5.14
CA ASP A 39 -13.04 -6.71 -5.37
C ASP A 39 -12.90 -5.91 -6.68
N LEU A 40 -13.69 -6.25 -7.70
CA LEU A 40 -13.79 -5.45 -8.93
C LEU A 40 -14.39 -4.06 -8.66
N ALA A 41 -15.42 -3.97 -7.81
CA ALA A 41 -16.01 -2.68 -7.44
C ALA A 41 -14.99 -1.80 -6.70
N TYR A 42 -14.21 -2.37 -5.77
CA TYR A 42 -13.10 -1.67 -5.12
C TYR A 42 -12.02 -1.24 -6.11
N TYR A 43 -11.64 -2.10 -7.06
CA TYR A 43 -10.67 -1.74 -8.10
C TYR A 43 -11.05 -0.45 -8.81
N PHE A 44 -12.30 -0.33 -9.30
CA PHE A 44 -12.75 0.89 -9.97
C PHE A 44 -12.89 2.08 -9.02
N LEU A 45 -13.47 1.87 -7.83
CA LEU A 45 -13.61 2.93 -6.82
C LEU A 45 -12.26 3.52 -6.43
N ASN A 46 -11.31 2.67 -6.08
CA ASN A 46 -10.01 3.07 -5.55
C ASN A 46 -8.98 3.45 -6.64
N SER A 47 -9.29 3.18 -7.91
CA SER A 47 -8.54 3.73 -9.05
C SER A 47 -9.02 5.12 -9.47
N LEU A 48 -10.24 5.53 -9.13
CA LEU A 48 -10.81 6.82 -9.50
C LEU A 48 -10.82 7.82 -8.34
N LEU A 49 -11.46 7.45 -7.22
CA LEU A 49 -11.79 8.39 -6.15
C LEU A 49 -10.54 8.97 -5.46
N PRO A 50 -9.51 8.18 -5.08
CA PRO A 50 -8.30 8.74 -4.49
C PRO A 50 -7.60 9.73 -5.42
N GLY A 51 -7.59 9.48 -6.73
CA GLY A 51 -6.98 10.40 -7.71
C GLY A 51 -7.65 11.77 -7.74
N VAL A 52 -8.99 11.79 -7.68
CA VAL A 52 -9.78 13.04 -7.63
C VAL A 52 -9.50 13.85 -6.36
N ILE A 53 -9.28 13.18 -5.22
CA ILE A 53 -9.00 13.84 -3.94
C ILE A 53 -7.53 14.31 -3.86
N ILE A 54 -6.59 13.44 -4.27
CA ILE A 54 -5.15 13.69 -4.15
C ILE A 54 -4.71 14.80 -5.12
N ALA A 55 -5.22 14.83 -6.36
CA ALA A 55 -4.77 15.78 -7.38
C ALA A 55 -4.82 17.26 -6.95
N PRO A 56 -5.95 17.82 -6.45
CA PRO A 56 -5.99 19.21 -6.01
C PRO A 56 -5.10 19.48 -4.78
N VAL A 57 -4.99 18.51 -3.87
CA VAL A 57 -4.10 18.61 -2.70
C VAL A 57 -2.65 18.73 -3.17
N MET A 58 -2.21 17.84 -4.07
CA MET A 58 -0.85 17.83 -4.58
C MET A 58 -0.53 19.04 -5.46
N ALA A 59 -1.50 19.55 -6.23
CA ALA A 59 -1.34 20.80 -6.96
C ALA A 59 -1.11 21.99 -6.00
N THR A 60 -1.86 22.04 -4.89
CA THR A 60 -1.69 23.06 -3.86
C THR A 60 -0.33 22.94 -3.18
N VAL A 61 0.06 21.72 -2.77
CA VAL A 61 1.37 21.45 -2.16
C VAL A 61 2.51 21.82 -3.12
N ALA A 62 2.39 21.52 -4.42
CA ALA A 62 3.41 21.89 -5.42
C ALA A 62 3.65 23.40 -5.47
N VAL A 63 2.57 24.19 -5.52
CA VAL A 63 2.65 25.67 -5.55
C VAL A 63 3.22 26.22 -4.25
N LEU A 64 2.77 25.70 -3.10
CA LEU A 64 3.25 26.16 -1.79
C LEU A 64 4.72 25.79 -1.57
N ALA A 65 5.10 24.55 -1.89
CA ALA A 65 6.48 24.08 -1.82
C ALA A 65 7.41 24.96 -2.65
N GLN A 66 7.03 25.28 -3.89
CA GLN A 66 7.83 26.15 -4.75
C GLN A 66 8.04 27.56 -4.15
N ARG A 67 7.03 28.11 -3.47
CA ARG A 67 7.12 29.46 -2.88
C ARG A 67 8.07 29.53 -1.68
N VAL A 68 8.17 28.44 -0.91
CA VAL A 68 9.00 28.40 0.30
C VAL A 68 10.39 27.82 0.06
N THR A 69 10.61 27.17 -1.09
CA THR A 69 11.87 26.51 -1.41
C THR A 69 12.80 27.46 -2.16
N PRO A 70 14.06 27.66 -1.72
CA PRO A 70 15.01 28.51 -2.42
C PRO A 70 15.21 28.08 -3.88
N GLY A 71 15.19 29.04 -4.81
CA GLY A 71 15.35 28.76 -6.24
C GLY A 71 16.65 28.01 -6.57
N ALA A 72 17.75 28.32 -5.87
CA ALA A 72 19.02 27.62 -6.01
C ALA A 72 18.93 26.12 -5.65
N TYR A 73 18.15 25.78 -4.62
CA TYR A 73 17.92 24.38 -4.25
C TYR A 73 17.06 23.66 -5.31
N LEU A 74 16.00 24.30 -5.81
CA LEU A 74 15.18 23.74 -6.90
C LEU A 74 16.00 23.51 -8.18
N ALA A 75 16.90 24.44 -8.51
CA ALA A 75 17.82 24.29 -9.64
C ALA A 75 18.81 23.14 -9.43
N TRP A 76 19.32 22.97 -8.20
CA TRP A 76 20.19 21.83 -7.86
C TRP A 76 19.45 20.49 -8.00
N ILE A 77 18.22 20.37 -7.48
CA ILE A 77 17.38 19.18 -7.65
C ILE A 77 17.11 18.92 -9.14
N ALA A 78 16.77 19.96 -9.91
CA ALA A 78 16.52 19.83 -11.34
C ALA A 78 17.74 19.28 -12.12
N ALA A 79 18.95 19.68 -11.71
CA ALA A 79 20.20 19.22 -12.32
C ALA A 79 20.57 17.76 -11.98
N LEU A 80 19.93 17.13 -11.00
CA LEU A 80 20.18 15.71 -10.71
C LEU A 80 19.75 14.82 -11.88
N PRO A 81 20.49 13.72 -12.15
CA PRO A 81 20.08 12.73 -13.15
C PRO A 81 18.67 12.18 -12.83
N PHE A 82 17.90 11.88 -13.87
CA PHE A 82 16.55 11.32 -13.72
C PHE A 82 16.52 10.09 -12.79
N ALA A 83 17.48 9.16 -12.95
CA ALA A 83 17.58 7.97 -12.11
C ALA A 83 17.78 8.30 -10.63
N ALA A 84 18.60 9.31 -10.31
CA ALA A 84 18.82 9.75 -8.94
C ALA A 84 17.54 10.35 -8.34
N LYS A 85 16.79 11.15 -9.10
CA LYS A 85 15.49 11.70 -8.69
C LYS A 85 14.45 10.60 -8.46
N LEU A 86 14.41 9.59 -9.34
CA LEU A 86 13.50 8.47 -9.21
C LEU A 86 13.80 7.63 -7.97
N VAL A 87 15.07 7.27 -7.74
CA VAL A 87 15.50 6.53 -6.55
C VAL A 87 15.20 7.34 -5.29
N ALA A 88 15.55 8.62 -5.26
CA ALA A 88 15.23 9.50 -4.13
C ALA A 88 13.71 9.57 -3.89
N GLY A 89 12.91 9.72 -4.95
CA GLY A 89 11.45 9.74 -4.88
C GLY A 89 10.86 8.46 -4.29
N LEU A 90 11.35 7.29 -4.71
CA LEU A 90 10.93 5.99 -4.16
C LEU A 90 11.28 5.89 -2.67
N LEU A 91 12.49 6.28 -2.26
CA LEU A 91 12.92 6.22 -0.86
C LEU A 91 12.14 7.20 0.02
N ILE A 92 11.92 8.42 -0.44
CA ILE A 92 11.15 9.44 0.29
C ILE A 92 9.69 9.00 0.44
N ALA A 93 9.08 8.52 -0.65
CA ALA A 93 7.72 8.02 -0.61
C ALA A 93 7.58 6.82 0.33
N GLU A 94 8.55 5.90 0.32
CA GLU A 94 8.57 4.74 1.21
C GLU A 94 8.55 5.14 2.69
N ILE A 95 9.41 6.09 3.10
CA ILE A 95 9.47 6.52 4.50
C ILE A 95 8.16 7.18 4.92
N GLY A 96 7.58 8.02 4.05
CA GLY A 96 6.30 8.65 4.31
C GLY A 96 5.14 7.65 4.40
N SER A 97 5.08 6.69 3.48
CA SER A 97 4.06 5.64 3.50
C SER A 97 4.23 4.67 4.67
N TYR A 98 5.47 4.34 5.04
CA TYR A 98 5.77 3.49 6.21
C TYR A 98 5.15 4.07 7.47
N TRP A 99 5.36 5.36 7.75
CA TRP A 99 4.82 5.99 8.94
C TRP A 99 3.30 6.10 8.90
N ALA A 100 2.73 6.44 7.74
CA ALA A 100 1.28 6.46 7.59
C ALA A 100 0.67 5.08 7.84
N HIS A 101 1.27 4.04 7.28
CA HIS A 101 0.81 2.67 7.44
C HIS A 101 0.94 2.20 8.89
N ARG A 102 2.06 2.52 9.55
CA ARG A 102 2.24 2.28 10.97
C ARG A 102 1.17 3.00 11.82
N TRP A 103 0.88 4.26 11.53
CA TRP A 103 -0.19 4.99 12.22
C TRP A 103 -1.57 4.39 11.95
N CYS A 104 -1.82 3.87 10.74
CA CYS A 104 -3.03 3.12 10.43
C CYS A 104 -3.23 1.87 11.30
N HIS A 105 -2.16 1.26 11.79
CA HIS A 105 -2.22 0.14 12.74
C HIS A 105 -2.26 0.59 14.20
N GLU A 106 -1.43 1.55 14.58
CA GLU A 106 -1.23 1.93 15.99
C GLU A 106 -2.24 2.98 16.51
N VAL A 107 -2.89 3.76 15.64
CA VAL A 107 -3.90 4.75 16.03
C VAL A 107 -5.30 4.17 15.86
N PRO A 108 -6.09 3.98 16.95
CA PRO A 108 -7.39 3.32 16.87
C PRO A 108 -8.36 3.93 15.86
N PHE A 109 -8.33 5.25 15.71
CA PHE A 109 -9.17 5.94 14.72
C PHE A 109 -8.79 5.58 13.27
N LEU A 110 -7.49 5.53 12.95
CA LEU A 110 -7.04 5.19 11.60
C LEU A 110 -7.21 3.69 11.31
N TRP A 111 -7.04 2.84 12.33
CA TRP A 111 -7.30 1.41 12.23
C TRP A 111 -8.73 1.09 11.78
N ARG A 112 -9.72 1.87 12.21
CA ARG A 112 -11.12 1.67 11.77
C ARG A 112 -11.27 1.68 10.24
N PHE A 113 -10.45 2.49 9.54
CA PHE A 113 -10.39 2.55 8.08
C PHE A 113 -9.54 1.43 7.50
N HIS A 114 -8.37 1.22 8.09
CA HIS A 114 -7.39 0.25 7.60
C HIS A 114 -7.81 -1.22 7.84
N ALA A 115 -8.64 -1.48 8.84
CA ALA A 115 -9.25 -2.78 9.11
C ALA A 115 -10.09 -3.29 7.94
N VAL A 116 -10.61 -2.41 7.08
CA VAL A 116 -11.27 -2.83 5.83
C VAL A 116 -10.29 -3.58 4.92
N HIS A 117 -9.05 -3.10 4.85
CA HIS A 117 -7.98 -3.75 4.10
C HIS A 117 -7.57 -5.08 4.71
N HIS A 118 -7.38 -5.11 6.03
CA HIS A 118 -7.05 -6.34 6.76
C HIS A 118 -8.22 -7.32 6.89
N SER A 119 -9.46 -6.94 6.56
CA SER A 119 -10.63 -7.83 6.62
C SER A 119 -10.61 -8.96 5.59
N VAL A 120 -9.63 -8.96 4.68
CA VAL A 120 -9.45 -9.97 3.65
C VAL A 120 -8.96 -11.28 4.25
N GLU A 121 -9.80 -12.32 4.23
CA GLU A 121 -9.47 -13.65 4.75
C GLU A 121 -8.63 -14.50 3.76
N HIS A 122 -8.56 -14.07 2.49
CA HIS A 122 -7.84 -14.72 1.39
C HIS A 122 -7.10 -13.68 0.57
N LEU A 123 -5.77 -13.68 0.64
CA LEU A 123 -4.94 -12.80 -0.15
C LEU A 123 -4.79 -13.32 -1.58
N ASP A 124 -4.99 -12.40 -2.52
CA ASP A 124 -4.64 -12.48 -3.93
C ASP A 124 -4.22 -11.08 -4.39
N TRP A 125 -3.73 -10.96 -5.62
CA TRP A 125 -3.26 -9.67 -6.15
C TRP A 125 -4.34 -8.57 -6.07
N LEU A 126 -5.62 -8.91 -6.26
CA LEU A 126 -6.70 -7.92 -6.30
C LEU A 126 -7.10 -7.42 -4.90
N ALA A 127 -6.78 -8.19 -3.84
CA ALA A 127 -6.91 -7.78 -2.44
C ALA A 127 -6.24 -6.42 -2.15
N ASN A 128 -5.17 -6.08 -2.88
CA ASN A 128 -4.52 -4.77 -2.85
C ASN A 128 -5.50 -3.59 -2.97
N THR A 129 -6.60 -3.77 -3.72
CA THR A 129 -7.56 -2.68 -3.95
C THR A 129 -8.70 -2.65 -2.95
N ARG A 130 -8.91 -3.71 -2.16
CA ARG A 130 -9.97 -3.76 -1.14
C ARG A 130 -9.51 -2.99 0.10
N ALA A 131 -9.75 -1.69 0.10
CA ALA A 131 -9.44 -0.79 1.20
C ALA A 131 -10.42 0.39 1.20
N HIS A 132 -10.54 1.07 2.34
CA HIS A 132 -11.35 2.28 2.39
C HIS A 132 -10.68 3.41 1.56
N PRO A 133 -11.40 4.18 0.71
CA PRO A 133 -10.77 5.20 -0.13
C PRO A 133 -9.96 6.25 0.65
N LEU A 134 -10.44 6.64 1.84
CA LEU A 134 -9.73 7.58 2.72
C LEU A 134 -8.43 7.00 3.28
N ASP A 135 -8.34 5.69 3.50
CA ASP A 135 -7.10 5.02 3.91
C ASP A 135 -6.03 5.14 2.81
N ILE A 136 -6.43 4.86 1.56
CA ILE A 136 -5.57 5.02 0.38
C ILE A 136 -5.13 6.47 0.21
N VAL A 137 -6.05 7.44 0.36
CA VAL A 137 -5.72 8.87 0.27
C VAL A 137 -4.69 9.25 1.32
N PHE A 138 -4.91 8.85 2.58
CA PHE A 138 -4.01 9.17 3.67
C PHE A 138 -2.59 8.63 3.44
N VAL A 139 -2.46 7.32 3.20
CA VAL A 139 -1.15 6.67 2.99
C VAL A 139 -0.41 7.28 1.79
N ARG A 140 -1.13 7.52 0.67
CA ARG A 140 -0.52 8.13 -0.53
C ARG A 140 -0.09 9.57 -0.30
N LEU A 141 -0.87 10.37 0.41
CA LEU A 141 -0.49 11.76 0.72
C LEU A 141 0.76 11.80 1.59
N CYS A 142 0.87 10.93 2.60
CA CYS A 142 2.07 10.88 3.44
C CYS A 142 3.34 10.49 2.66
N GLY A 143 3.23 9.66 1.62
CA GLY A 143 4.35 9.38 0.72
C GLY A 143 4.65 10.52 -0.28
N LEU A 144 3.61 11.13 -0.86
CA LEU A 144 3.77 12.12 -1.93
C LEU A 144 4.09 13.54 -1.45
N VAL A 145 3.53 13.97 -0.31
CA VAL A 145 3.74 15.33 0.20
C VAL A 145 5.23 15.62 0.46
N PRO A 146 6.01 14.75 1.15
CA PRO A 146 7.44 14.98 1.33
C PRO A 146 8.21 15.06 0.01
N LEU A 147 7.84 14.24 -0.99
CA LEU A 147 8.45 14.26 -2.32
C LEU A 147 8.28 15.64 -2.98
N TYR A 148 7.09 16.22 -2.90
CA TYR A 148 6.80 17.56 -3.45
C TYR A 148 7.51 18.66 -2.66
N MET A 149 7.48 18.58 -1.33
CA MET A 149 8.16 19.55 -0.45
C MET A 149 9.68 19.57 -0.66
N LEU A 150 10.28 18.45 -1.04
CA LEU A 150 11.71 18.33 -1.33
C LEU A 150 12.07 18.70 -2.79
N GLY A 151 11.11 19.18 -3.59
CA GLY A 151 11.34 19.72 -4.93
C GLY A 151 11.40 18.69 -6.05
N LEU A 152 11.21 17.39 -5.77
CA LEU A 152 11.24 16.31 -6.77
C LEU A 152 10.01 16.31 -7.70
N ALA A 153 9.02 17.13 -7.40
CA ALA A 153 7.81 17.35 -8.20
C ALA A 153 7.56 18.84 -8.45
N SER A 154 8.63 19.58 -8.73
CA SER A 154 8.54 21.02 -9.00
C SER A 154 7.63 21.31 -10.19
N THR A 155 6.83 22.38 -10.09
CA THR A 155 6.02 22.91 -11.20
C THR A 155 6.86 23.40 -12.38
N GLN A 156 8.17 23.61 -12.16
CA GLN A 156 9.15 23.98 -13.19
C GLN A 156 9.79 22.77 -13.87
N ALA A 157 9.54 21.55 -13.39
CA ALA A 157 10.05 20.35 -14.02
C ALA A 157 9.45 20.19 -15.42
N THR A 158 10.25 19.74 -16.37
CA THR A 158 9.84 19.56 -17.77
C THR A 158 10.21 18.16 -18.26
N GLY A 159 9.61 17.72 -19.36
CA GLY A 159 9.89 16.42 -19.95
C GLY A 159 9.65 15.25 -18.99
N ALA A 160 10.59 14.32 -18.94
CA ALA A 160 10.49 13.14 -18.08
C ALA A 160 10.50 13.47 -16.57
N ASP A 161 11.15 14.57 -16.16
CA ASP A 161 11.26 14.95 -14.75
C ASP A 161 9.90 15.35 -14.16
N ALA A 162 9.01 15.95 -14.97
CA ALA A 162 7.65 16.28 -14.55
C ALA A 162 6.83 15.04 -14.17
N MET A 163 7.26 13.85 -14.63
CA MET A 163 6.58 12.57 -14.43
C MET A 163 7.13 11.77 -13.25
N ILE A 164 8.11 12.28 -12.49
CA ILE A 164 8.68 11.58 -11.32
C ILE A 164 7.61 11.07 -10.34
N PRO A 165 6.62 11.88 -9.90
CA PRO A 165 5.56 11.40 -9.01
C PRO A 165 4.72 10.27 -9.61
N VAL A 166 4.50 10.32 -10.93
CA VAL A 166 3.73 9.30 -11.67
C VAL A 166 4.52 7.99 -11.70
N TYR A 167 5.83 8.05 -11.98
CA TYR A 167 6.69 6.85 -11.96
C TYR A 167 6.77 6.23 -10.57
N VAL A 168 6.97 7.04 -9.51
CA VAL A 168 6.97 6.57 -8.12
C VAL A 168 5.65 5.88 -7.78
N THR A 169 4.52 6.50 -8.13
CA THR A 169 3.19 5.92 -7.89
C THR A 169 2.96 4.64 -8.68
N LEU A 170 3.40 4.59 -9.94
CA LEU A 170 3.25 3.42 -10.80
C LEU A 170 4.06 2.23 -10.28
N VAL A 171 5.33 2.45 -9.95
CA VAL A 171 6.21 1.42 -9.38
C VAL A 171 5.61 0.90 -8.08
N GLY A 172 5.25 1.80 -7.15
CA GLY A 172 4.62 1.42 -5.89
C GLY A 172 3.30 0.67 -6.08
N THR A 173 2.47 1.07 -7.04
CA THR A 173 1.19 0.39 -7.32
C THR A 173 1.40 -1.03 -7.84
N VAL A 174 2.26 -1.22 -8.84
CA VAL A 174 2.57 -2.56 -9.37
C VAL A 174 3.21 -3.43 -8.31
N TRP A 175 4.10 -2.86 -7.49
CA TRP A 175 4.71 -3.56 -6.36
C TRP A 175 3.67 -3.99 -5.32
N SER A 176 2.72 -3.11 -5.00
CA SER A 176 1.63 -3.41 -4.08
C SER A 176 0.77 -4.58 -4.57
N PHE A 177 0.44 -4.63 -5.87
CA PHE A 177 -0.23 -5.81 -6.44
C PHE A 177 0.60 -7.10 -6.30
N LEU A 178 1.92 -7.02 -6.48
CA LEU A 178 2.81 -8.17 -6.35
C LEU A 178 2.86 -8.71 -4.92
N VAL A 179 3.02 -7.84 -3.91
CA VAL A 179 3.18 -8.29 -2.52
C VAL A 179 1.89 -8.87 -1.92
N HIS A 180 0.73 -8.60 -2.51
CA HIS A 180 -0.54 -9.24 -2.13
C HIS A 180 -0.82 -10.56 -2.87
N ALA A 181 -0.11 -10.81 -3.98
CA ALA A 181 -0.41 -11.95 -4.83
C ALA A 181 -0.25 -13.28 -4.09
N ASN A 182 -1.15 -14.24 -4.37
CA ASN A 182 -1.15 -15.60 -3.81
C ASN A 182 -0.03 -16.45 -4.40
N VAL A 183 1.22 -16.03 -4.23
CA VAL A 183 2.41 -16.62 -4.85
C VAL A 183 3.38 -17.07 -3.76
N ARG A 184 3.77 -18.35 -3.79
CA ARG A 184 4.63 -19.00 -2.77
C ARG A 184 6.10 -18.62 -2.83
N TRP A 185 6.45 -17.52 -3.49
CA TRP A 185 7.84 -17.13 -3.71
C TRP A 185 8.50 -16.66 -2.42
N ARG A 186 9.69 -17.22 -2.16
CA ARG A 186 10.63 -16.77 -1.14
C ARG A 186 11.99 -16.63 -1.78
N PHE A 187 12.67 -15.52 -1.51
CA PHE A 187 13.91 -15.12 -2.18
C PHE A 187 15.10 -15.02 -1.21
N GLY A 188 14.94 -15.51 0.03
CA GLY A 188 16.00 -15.56 1.02
C GLY A 188 16.47 -14.17 1.41
N TRP A 189 17.73 -13.84 1.12
CA TRP A 189 18.32 -12.55 1.52
C TRP A 189 17.69 -11.35 0.80
N LEU A 190 17.15 -11.54 -0.41
CA LEU A 190 16.50 -10.46 -1.15
C LEU A 190 15.24 -9.93 -0.43
N GLU A 191 14.59 -10.77 0.37
CA GLU A 191 13.41 -10.39 1.18
C GLU A 191 13.77 -9.38 2.29
N GLN A 192 15.06 -9.15 2.54
CA GLN A 192 15.55 -8.15 3.48
C GLN A 192 15.72 -6.76 2.86
N VAL A 193 15.66 -6.68 1.52
CA VAL A 193 15.89 -5.47 0.74
C VAL A 193 14.61 -5.05 0.01
N ALA A 194 13.90 -6.01 -0.56
CA ALA A 194 12.68 -5.79 -1.33
C ALA A 194 11.52 -6.63 -0.76
N ALA A 195 10.35 -6.01 -0.57
CA ALA A 195 9.18 -6.65 0.01
C ALA A 195 8.64 -7.72 -0.94
N THR A 196 8.28 -8.87 -0.36
CA THR A 196 7.81 -10.05 -1.10
C THR A 196 6.40 -10.41 -0.67
N PRO A 197 5.72 -11.32 -1.40
CA PRO A 197 4.47 -11.91 -0.91
C PRO A 197 4.61 -12.45 0.52
N ALA A 198 5.69 -13.17 0.84
CA ALA A 198 5.90 -13.68 2.20
C ALA A 198 5.95 -12.56 3.25
N PHE A 199 6.68 -11.47 2.98
CA PHE A 199 6.78 -10.32 3.88
C PHE A 199 5.42 -9.67 4.14
N HIS A 200 4.66 -9.38 3.09
CA HIS A 200 3.39 -8.67 3.24
C HIS A 200 2.23 -9.59 3.66
N HIS A 201 2.29 -10.88 3.39
CA HIS A 201 1.34 -11.83 3.96
C HIS A 201 1.45 -11.87 5.48
N TRP A 202 2.67 -11.85 6.04
CA TRP A 202 2.88 -11.75 7.49
C TRP A 202 2.30 -10.46 8.07
N HIS A 203 2.30 -9.35 7.33
CA HIS A 203 1.64 -8.11 7.72
C HIS A 203 0.11 -8.28 7.85
N HIS A 204 -0.50 -9.03 6.92
CA HIS A 204 -1.94 -9.33 6.89
C HIS A 204 -2.38 -10.43 7.86
N THR A 205 -1.50 -10.95 8.70
CA THR A 205 -1.86 -12.05 9.59
C THR A 205 -2.80 -11.61 10.69
N ASN A 206 -3.76 -12.48 11.04
CA ASN A 206 -4.56 -12.35 12.26
C ASN A 206 -3.94 -13.15 13.44
N GLY A 207 -2.64 -13.40 13.38
CA GLY A 207 -1.87 -14.08 14.43
C GLY A 207 -1.07 -13.10 15.28
N ALA A 208 -0.91 -13.40 16.56
CA ALA A 208 -0.16 -12.54 17.49
C ALA A 208 1.31 -12.34 17.08
N GLU A 209 1.91 -13.29 16.37
CA GLU A 209 3.34 -13.26 15.99
C GLU A 209 3.67 -12.17 14.96
N GLY A 210 2.73 -11.85 14.05
CA GLY A 210 2.92 -10.87 12.98
C GLY A 210 2.06 -9.61 13.12
N ARG A 211 1.29 -9.47 14.20
CA ARG A 211 0.51 -8.26 14.50
C ARG A 211 1.43 -7.05 14.63
N ASP A 212 1.06 -5.93 14.04
CA ASP A 212 1.79 -4.66 14.11
C ASP A 212 3.25 -4.78 13.61
N ARG A 213 3.44 -5.48 12.48
CA ARG A 213 4.74 -5.68 11.81
C ARG A 213 4.66 -5.39 10.32
N ASN A 214 5.81 -5.20 9.69
CA ASN A 214 5.98 -5.17 8.23
C ASN A 214 5.17 -4.07 7.50
N TYR A 215 5.36 -2.81 7.90
CA TYR A 215 4.60 -1.66 7.36
C TYR A 215 5.15 -1.11 6.03
N SER A 216 6.40 -1.40 5.68
CA SER A 216 7.00 -0.96 4.42
C SER A 216 6.26 -1.54 3.22
N ALA A 217 6.12 -0.75 2.16
CA ALA A 217 5.43 -1.15 0.95
C ALA A 217 6.38 -1.91 0.01
N MET A 218 7.62 -1.42 -0.10
CA MET A 218 8.63 -1.97 -1.03
C MET A 218 9.91 -2.39 -0.33
N PHE A 219 10.25 -1.79 0.80
CA PHE A 219 11.61 -1.85 1.34
C PHE A 219 11.65 -2.29 2.82
N PRO A 220 11.71 -3.61 3.10
CA PRO A 220 11.76 -4.19 4.45
C PRO A 220 12.91 -3.69 5.34
N TRP A 221 13.94 -3.07 4.77
CA TRP A 221 14.99 -2.44 5.56
C TRP A 221 14.48 -1.23 6.36
N VAL A 222 13.39 -0.59 5.94
CA VAL A 222 12.71 0.47 6.72
C VAL A 222 12.09 -0.11 7.98
N ASP A 223 11.41 -1.26 7.87
CA ASP A 223 10.92 -2.00 9.04
C ASP A 223 12.06 -2.46 9.95
N ARG A 224 13.19 -2.88 9.39
CA ARG A 224 14.38 -3.20 10.20
C ARG A 224 14.85 -1.97 10.98
N MET A 225 14.92 -0.82 10.32
CA MET A 225 15.39 0.44 10.92
C MET A 225 14.50 0.88 12.08
N PHE A 226 13.19 0.65 12.00
CA PHE A 226 12.22 1.04 13.02
C PHE A 226 11.73 -0.11 13.91
N GLY A 227 12.36 -1.29 13.82
CA GLY A 227 12.13 -2.42 14.73
C GLY A 227 10.83 -3.20 14.49
N THR A 228 10.25 -3.13 13.30
CA THR A 228 8.94 -3.73 12.95
C THR A 228 9.05 -4.89 11.96
N LEU A 229 10.27 -5.29 11.57
CA LEU A 229 10.49 -6.40 10.63
C LEU A 229 10.21 -7.76 11.30
N HIS A 230 9.31 -8.54 10.70
CA HIS A 230 9.00 -9.93 11.06
C HIS A 230 8.95 -10.80 9.81
N LEU A 231 9.93 -11.67 9.64
CA LEU A 231 10.02 -12.54 8.46
C LEU A 231 10.64 -13.90 8.83
N PRO A 232 9.88 -14.78 9.51
CA PRO A 232 10.38 -16.10 9.90
C PRO A 232 10.73 -16.94 8.67
N LYS A 233 11.79 -17.74 8.81
CA LYS A 233 12.29 -18.61 7.73
C LYS A 233 11.34 -19.79 7.53
N ASP A 234 11.09 -20.15 6.28
CA ASP A 234 10.26 -21.29 5.84
C ASP A 234 8.83 -21.34 6.42
N GLN A 235 8.32 -20.22 6.92
CA GLN A 235 6.96 -20.12 7.49
C GLN A 235 6.10 -19.09 6.76
N TRP A 236 4.80 -19.36 6.77
CA TRP A 236 3.75 -18.48 6.27
C TRP A 236 2.70 -18.30 7.37
N PRO A 237 2.04 -17.13 7.42
CA PRO A 237 0.98 -16.89 8.38
C PRO A 237 -0.16 -17.91 8.20
N PRO A 238 -0.68 -18.51 9.28
CA PRO A 238 -1.71 -19.55 9.19
C PRO A 238 -3.07 -18.96 8.79
N VAL A 239 -3.38 -17.76 9.28
CA VAL A 239 -4.67 -17.08 9.14
C VAL A 239 -4.49 -15.61 8.78
N TYR A 240 -5.40 -15.11 7.94
CA TYR A 240 -5.57 -13.70 7.57
C TYR A 240 -6.92 -13.19 8.08
N GLY A 241 -7.17 -11.89 7.96
CA GLY A 241 -8.40 -11.26 8.41
C GLY A 241 -8.18 -10.43 9.67
N ILE A 242 -9.28 -10.13 10.36
CA ILE A 242 -9.29 -9.40 11.62
C ILE A 242 -10.10 -10.18 12.68
N ASP A 243 -9.89 -9.85 13.95
CA ASP A 243 -10.56 -10.49 15.09
C ASP A 243 -12.10 -10.50 14.97
N LYS A 244 -12.68 -9.41 14.43
CA LYS A 244 -14.11 -9.26 14.19
C LYS A 244 -14.39 -9.04 12.69
N PRO A 245 -14.78 -10.08 11.93
CA PRO A 245 -15.03 -9.95 10.50
C PRO A 245 -16.13 -8.93 10.18
N ILE A 246 -15.87 -8.08 9.18
CA ILE A 246 -16.87 -7.12 8.68
C ILE A 246 -17.87 -7.88 7.78
N ARG A 247 -19.12 -7.98 8.24
CA ARG A 247 -20.20 -8.66 7.50
C ARG A 247 -21.07 -7.64 6.75
N GLY A 248 -21.55 -8.01 5.55
CA GLY A 248 -22.50 -7.20 4.78
C GLY A 248 -21.95 -6.59 3.48
N GLY A 249 -20.76 -6.99 3.03
CA GLY A 249 -20.19 -6.58 1.76
C GLY A 249 -19.72 -5.12 1.72
N MET A 250 -19.55 -4.56 0.51
CA MET A 250 -18.90 -3.27 0.29
C MET A 250 -19.51 -2.12 1.10
N ALA A 251 -20.83 -2.02 1.18
CA ALA A 251 -21.49 -0.95 1.91
C ALA A 251 -21.21 -1.04 3.42
N ALA A 252 -21.16 -2.25 3.98
CA ALA A 252 -20.83 -2.45 5.38
C ALA A 252 -19.36 -2.11 5.67
N GLU A 253 -18.45 -2.48 4.77
CA GLU A 253 -17.03 -2.15 4.85
C GLU A 253 -16.77 -0.64 4.74
N LEU A 254 -17.44 0.06 3.82
CA LEU A 254 -17.30 1.52 3.68
C LEU A 254 -17.89 2.28 4.87
N LEU A 255 -18.92 1.74 5.52
CA LEU A 255 -19.54 2.35 6.71
C LEU A 255 -18.86 1.94 8.02
N HIS A 256 -18.08 0.85 8.03
CA HIS A 256 -17.38 0.33 9.21
C HIS A 256 -16.63 1.43 9.98
N PRO A 257 -15.88 2.35 9.33
CA PRO A 257 -15.09 3.31 10.07
C PRO A 257 -15.88 4.35 10.84
N PHE A 258 -17.18 4.47 10.54
CA PHE A 258 -18.07 5.48 11.12
C PHE A 258 -19.06 4.89 12.14
N ARG A 259 -19.07 3.57 12.31
CA ARG A 259 -19.90 2.90 13.32
C ARG A 259 -19.22 2.97 14.67
N ASP A 260 -19.95 3.37 15.70
CA ASP A 260 -19.49 3.38 17.09
C ASP A 260 -19.38 1.95 17.61
N GLU A 261 -18.37 1.23 17.12
CA GLU A 261 -17.86 0.05 17.79
C GLU A 261 -16.73 0.55 18.70
N ALA A 262 -16.83 0.27 20.00
CA ALA A 262 -15.86 0.70 21.00
C ALA A 262 -14.43 0.41 20.51
N PRO A 263 -13.47 1.32 20.72
CA PRO A 263 -12.08 1.07 20.33
C PRO A 263 -11.65 -0.26 20.95
N GLU A 264 -11.02 -1.09 20.13
CA GLU A 264 -10.52 -2.38 20.54
C GLU A 264 -9.47 -2.14 21.64
N VAL A 265 -9.86 -2.30 22.90
CA VAL A 265 -8.87 -2.53 23.96
C VAL A 265 -8.37 -3.94 23.71
N VAL A 266 -7.32 -4.04 22.91
CA VAL A 266 -6.66 -5.31 22.59
C VAL A 266 -5.93 -5.75 23.85
N GLU A 267 -6.63 -6.44 24.75
CA GLU A 267 -5.95 -7.16 25.81
C GLU A 267 -5.03 -8.18 25.17
N ALA A 268 -3.73 -8.07 25.48
CA ALA A 268 -2.75 -9.07 25.10
C ALA A 268 -3.24 -10.44 25.58
N ARG A 269 -3.70 -11.29 24.67
CA ARG A 269 -4.06 -12.66 25.03
C ARG A 269 -2.79 -13.33 25.55
N PRO A 270 -2.81 -13.93 26.75
CA PRO A 270 -1.66 -14.66 27.24
C PRO A 270 -1.34 -15.76 26.23
N VAL A 271 -0.07 -15.84 25.84
CA VAL A 271 0.47 -16.96 25.07
C VAL A 271 0.07 -18.21 25.83
N ARG A 272 -0.83 -19.02 25.25
CA ARG A 272 -1.07 -20.37 25.76
C ARG A 272 0.22 -21.12 25.53
N SER A 273 1.04 -21.24 26.58
CA SER A 273 2.10 -22.24 26.66
C SER A 273 1.41 -23.61 26.63
N GLY A 274 1.28 -24.16 25.44
CA GLY A 274 0.82 -25.53 25.22
C GLY A 274 2.01 -26.48 25.28
N GLU A 275 1.98 -27.30 26.33
CA GLU A 275 2.42 -28.71 26.44
C GLU A 275 3.35 -29.31 25.38
#